data_AF-A0A2Z6M401-F1
#
_entry.id   AF-A0A2Z6M401-F1
#
_cell.length_a   1.000
_cell.length_b   1.000
_cell.length_c   1.000
_cell.angle_alpha   90.00
_cell.angle_beta   90.00
_cell.angle_gamma   90.00
#
_symmetry.space_group_name_H-M   'P 1'
#
loop_
_entity.id
_entity.type
_entity.pdbx_description
1 polymer ?
#
loop_
_entity_poly.entity_id
_entity_poly.type
_entity_poly.pdbx_seq_one_letter_code
_entity_poly.pdbx_strand_id
1 'polypeptide(L)' 'MFTQGVDAGAVKQGDFRIELCDFWLKSVPCQHGVGCRFAHGPAQLRKITLRDDLWRTKPCRNFAADKCSYGNRCRFRH' A
#
# COMPACT_ATOMS: atom_id res chain seq x y z
N MET A 1 18.79 -27.46 -13.24
CA MET A 1 19.53 -26.47 -12.43
C MET A 1 18.54 -25.38 -12.03
N PHE A 2 17.94 -25.49 -10.84
CA PHE A 2 17.00 -24.50 -10.30
C PHE A 2 17.62 -23.89 -9.05
N THR A 3 18.48 -22.90 -9.22
CA THR A 3 19.08 -22.13 -8.12
C THR A 3 18.66 -20.68 -8.24
N GLN A 4 17.55 -20.33 -7.59
CA GLN A 4 17.21 -18.96 -7.20
C GLN A 4 16.52 -19.14 -5.84
N GLY A 5 17.22 -19.02 -4.72
CA GLY A 5 17.91 -17.80 -4.30
C GLY A 5 16.98 -17.11 -3.30
N VAL A 6 17.01 -17.61 -2.06
CA VAL A 6 16.25 -17.11 -0.91
C VAL A 6 16.87 -15.81 -0.41
N ASP A 7 16.76 -14.73 -1.18
CA ASP A 7 17.35 -13.46 -0.77
C ASP A 7 16.29 -12.57 -0.13
N ALA A 8 16.34 -12.57 1.21
CA ALA A 8 15.65 -11.67 2.10
C ALA A 8 15.97 -10.21 1.72
N GLY A 9 15.17 -9.65 0.81
CA GLY A 9 15.27 -8.26 0.40
C GLY A 9 15.01 -7.34 1.59
N ALA A 10 16.07 -6.69 2.06
CA ALA A 10 16.05 -5.69 3.13
C ALA A 10 14.93 -4.66 2.87
N VAL A 11 13.91 -4.69 3.73
CA VAL A 11 12.78 -3.76 3.69
C VAL A 11 13.31 -2.37 4.01
N LYS A 12 13.32 -1.47 3.03
CA LYS A 12 13.62 -0.06 3.28
C LYS A 12 12.41 0.57 3.96
N GLN A 13 12.62 1.39 4.99
CA GLN A 13 11.55 2.18 5.59
C GLN A 13 11.00 3.16 4.54
N GLY A 14 9.91 2.78 3.87
CA GLY A 14 9.31 3.56 2.78
C GLY A 14 8.62 2.72 1.70
N ASP A 15 8.86 1.40 1.66
CA ASP A 15 8.19 0.51 0.70
C ASP A 15 6.73 0.26 1.10
N PHE A 16 5.79 0.95 0.45
CA PHE A 16 4.35 0.77 0.64
C PHE A 16 3.81 -0.37 -0.24
N ARG A 17 4.23 -1.60 0.03
CA ARG A 17 3.69 -2.79 -0.65
C ARG A 17 2.41 -3.25 0.04
N ILE A 18 1.26 -2.73 -0.39
CA ILE A 18 -0.04 -2.89 0.29
C ILE A 18 -0.92 -3.99 -0.31
N GLU A 19 -0.54 -4.47 -1.49
CA GLU A 19 -1.23 -5.53 -2.24
C GLU A 19 -0.20 -6.56 -2.74
N LEU A 20 -0.66 -7.79 -2.98
CA LEU A 20 0.16 -8.88 -3.51
C LEU A 20 0.41 -8.70 -5.01
N CYS A 21 1.56 -9.16 -5.50
CA CYS A 21 1.85 -9.14 -6.93
C CYS A 21 1.07 -10.24 -7.65
N ASP A 22 0.40 -9.91 -8.75
CA ASP A 22 -0.34 -10.87 -9.58
C ASP A 22 0.53 -11.98 -10.16
N PHE A 23 1.76 -11.65 -10.59
CA PHE A 23 2.70 -12.64 -11.12
C PHE A 23 3.10 -13.64 -10.03
N TRP A 24 3.35 -13.14 -8.81
CA TRP A 24 3.62 -13.98 -7.66
C TRP A 24 2.42 -14.88 -7.30
N LEU A 25 1.20 -14.32 -7.28
CA LEU A 25 -0.02 -15.09 -7.03
C LEU A 25 -0.23 -16.21 -8.06
N LYS A 26 0.05 -15.91 -9.33
CA LYS A 26 -0.02 -16.87 -10.45
C LYS A 26 1.19 -17.81 -10.50
N SER A 27 2.12 -17.71 -9.54
CA SER A 27 3.37 -18.48 -9.49
C SER A 27 4.19 -18.40 -10.79
N VAL A 28 4.15 -17.25 -11.47
CA VAL A 28 4.94 -16.96 -12.66
C VAL A 28 6.01 -15.90 -12.36
N PRO A 29 7.13 -15.87 -13.10
CA PRO A 29 8.20 -14.89 -12.87
C PRO A 29 7.70 -13.45 -12.95
N CYS A 30 7.97 -12.65 -11.91
CA CYS A 30 7.70 -11.22 -11.92
C CYS A 30 8.84 -10.47 -12.63
N GLN A 31 8.51 -9.74 -13.70
CA GLN A 31 9.48 -8.96 -14.47
C GLN A 31 10.10 -7.80 -13.68
N HIS A 32 9.46 -7.35 -12.60
CA HIS A 32 9.95 -6.25 -11.76
C HIS A 32 10.94 -6.69 -10.68
N GLY A 33 11.11 -8.00 -10.46
CA GLY A 33 12.05 -8.56 -9.48
C GLY A 33 11.92 -7.92 -8.09
N VAL A 34 13.06 -7.59 -7.48
CA VAL A 34 13.13 -6.97 -6.14
C VAL A 34 12.55 -5.55 -6.12
N GLY A 35 12.50 -4.86 -7.27
CA GLY A 35 11.90 -3.54 -7.43
C GLY A 35 10.38 -3.54 -7.56
N CYS A 36 9.73 -4.70 -7.41
CA CYS A 36 8.28 -4.78 -7.50
C CYS A 36 7.60 -3.90 -6.43
N ARG A 37 6.66 -3.06 -6.88
CA ARG A 37 5.84 -2.20 -6.01
C ARG A 37 4.78 -3.00 -5.24
N PHE A 38 4.57 -4.26 -5.60
CA PHE A 38 3.65 -5.18 -4.96
C PHE A 38 4.43 -6.22 -4.15
N ALA A 39 3.76 -6.85 -3.19
CA ALA A 39 4.36 -7.84 -2.30
C ALA A 39 4.49 -9.21 -2.99
N HIS A 40 5.69 -9.80 -3.00
CA HIS A 40 5.94 -11.20 -3.37
C HIS A 40 5.74 -12.14 -2.17
N GLY A 41 4.66 -11.91 -1.43
CA GLY A 41 4.26 -12.71 -0.28
C GLY A 41 3.95 -11.88 0.98
N PRO A 42 3.37 -12.51 2.01
CA PRO A 42 2.87 -11.81 3.21
C PRO A 42 3.95 -11.03 3.97
N ALA A 43 5.20 -11.51 3.95
CA ALA A 43 6.33 -10.84 4.60
C ALA A 43 6.62 -9.45 4.00
N GLN A 44 6.30 -9.25 2.72
CA GLN A 44 6.44 -7.95 2.06
C GLN A 44 5.13 -7.14 2.10
N LEU A 45 4.01 -7.74 2.49
CA LEU A 45 2.68 -7.12 2.48
C LEU A 45 2.48 -6.28 3.75
N ARG A 46 2.48 -4.97 3.61
CA ARG A 46 2.16 -4.05 4.70
C ARG A 46 0.65 -3.87 4.82
N LYS A 47 0.10 -4.30 5.95
CA LYS A 47 -1.25 -3.89 6.35
C LYS A 47 -1.24 -2.38 6.59
N ILE A 48 -2.05 -1.64 5.83
CA ILE A 48 -2.22 -0.21 6.08
C ILE A 48 -3.15 -0.04 7.27
N THR A 49 -2.65 -0.12 8.50
CA THR A 49 -3.44 0.21 9.71
C THR A 49 -3.71 1.71 9.78
N LEU A 50 -2.74 2.53 9.37
CA LEU A 50 -2.81 3.99 9.41
C LEU A 50 -3.92 4.62 8.55
N ARG A 51 -4.50 3.89 7.57
CA ARG A 51 -5.58 4.44 6.73
C ARG A 51 -6.90 4.48 7.49
N ASP A 52 -7.16 3.49 8.33
CA ASP A 52 -8.39 3.34 9.10
C ASP A 52 -8.34 4.16 10.40
N ASP A 53 -7.22 4.13 11.13
CA ASP A 53 -7.08 4.85 12.41
C ASP A 53 -7.18 6.39 12.26
N LEU A 54 -6.99 6.90 11.05
CA LEU A 54 -7.04 8.34 10.75
C LEU A 54 -8.21 8.71 9.81
N TRP A 55 -9.13 7.79 9.55
CA TRP A 55 -10.30 8.08 8.72
C TRP A 55 -11.23 9.06 9.44
N ARG A 56 -11.44 10.25 8.86
CA ARG A 56 -12.30 11.31 9.40
C ARG A 56 -12.00 11.73 10.85
N THR A 57 -10.76 11.55 11.32
CA THR A 57 -10.36 12.01 12.67
C THR A 57 -10.02 13.50 12.71
N LYS A 58 -9.53 14.06 11.60
CA LYS A 58 -9.23 15.50 11.46
C LYS A 58 -10.37 16.24 10.73
N PRO A 59 -10.69 17.50 11.12
CA PRO A 59 -11.71 18.30 10.45
C PRO A 59 -11.26 18.73 9.05
N CYS A 60 -12.23 18.81 8.13
CA CYS A 60 -12.04 19.23 6.76
C CYS A 60 -11.96 20.76 6.70
N ARG A 61 -10.78 21.30 6.38
CA ARG A 61 -10.59 22.75 6.27
C ARG A 61 -11.51 23.40 5.23
N ASN A 62 -11.71 22.74 4.09
CA ASN A 62 -12.57 23.28 3.03
C ASN A 62 -14.05 23.29 3.44
N PHE A 63 -14.51 22.27 4.16
CA PHE A 63 -15.88 22.25 4.68
C PHE A 63 -16.08 23.27 5.80
N ALA A 64 -15.10 23.41 6.70
CA ALA A 64 -15.13 24.42 7.74
C ALA A 64 -15.10 25.86 7.20
N ALA A 65 -14.53 26.07 6.01
CA ALA A 65 -14.43 27.39 5.38
C ALA A 65 -15.70 27.79 4.61
N ASP A 66 -16.31 26.88 3.85
CA ASP A 66 -17.57 27.14 3.12
C ASP A 66 -18.17 25.84 2.57
N LYS A 67 -17.44 25.16 1.65
CA LYS A 67 -17.87 23.89 1.06
C LYS A 67 -16.71 22.97 0.73
N CYS A 68 -16.95 21.66 0.83
CA CYS A 68 -16.01 20.64 0.37
C CYS A 68 -16.44 20.05 -0.97
N SER A 69 -15.61 20.21 -2.00
CA SER A 69 -15.82 19.64 -3.33
C SER A 69 -15.69 18.11 -3.38
N TYR A 70 -15.12 17.48 -2.36
CA TYR A 70 -14.92 16.03 -2.31
C TYR A 70 -16.15 15.24 -1.84
N GLY A 71 -17.14 15.91 -1.23
CA GLY A 71 -18.37 15.27 -0.76
C GLY A 71 -18.11 14.05 0.15
N ASN A 72 -18.88 12.98 -0.04
CA ASN A 72 -18.76 11.75 0.77
C ASN A 72 -17.40 11.02 0.64
N ARG A 73 -16.60 11.37 -0.38
CA ARG A 73 -15.25 10.84 -0.58
C ARG A 73 -14.19 11.59 0.22
N CYS A 74 -14.56 12.66 0.93
CA CYS A 74 -13.60 13.38 1.75
C CYS A 74 -13.09 12.48 2.89
N ARG A 75 -11.77 12.47 3.05
CA ARG A 75 -11.05 11.71 4.07
C ARG A 75 -11.09 12.38 5.46
N PHE A 76 -11.51 13.63 5.50
CA PHE A 76 -11.63 14.45 6.70
C PHE A 76 -13.10 14.55 7.13
N ARG A 77 -13.33 14.88 8.41
CA ARG A 77 -14.69 15.12 8.92
C ARG A 77 -15.21 16.45 8.36
N HIS A 78 -16.30 16.41 7.61
CA HIS A 78 -17.11 17.58 7.29
C HIS A 78 -17.76 18.07 8.58
#